data_AF-A0A7J4B3T2-F1
#
_entry.id   AF-A0A7J4B3T2-F1
#
_cell.length_a   1.000
_cell.length_b   1.000
_cell.length_c   1.000
_cell.angle_alpha   90.00
_cell.angle_beta   90.00
_cell.angle_gamma   90.00
#
_symmetry.space_group_name_H-M   'P 1'
#
loop_
_entity.id
_entity.type
_entity.pdbx_description
1 polymer ?
#
loop_
_entity_poly.entity_id
_entity_poly.type
_entity_poly.pdbx_seq_one_letter_code
_entity_poly.pdbx_strand_id
1 'polypeptide(L)'
;MSQIEVNTELNLKLSKAAKEVIKSILEGEKKYGELWFGSESGRNKAYEELKRKLPEGLYVIKQKKAWDEKENREYFVISISARRSTKSEVPVIKTQEVSKPEYKESEEYKKLARYFGSTIAGAIVKYSEQYHIDPFVLASIMVAENSAKGSKEEIEIIGRRLKKNPNYYNERTAGEGEKASRGLMQITEPTYETIKMLLGDKKTSYKDVINNPELSIKYAAKYVSYLMKIGEESSIEKIAAAYNAGPNSKYIPKEYIEKVKNAYKILTQ
;
A
#
# COMPACT_ATOMS: atom_id res chain seq x y z
N MET A 1 12.29 10.02 -10.37
CA MET A 1 13.24 9.05 -10.97
C MET A 1 14.09 8.48 -9.85
N SER A 2 14.17 7.15 -9.71
CA SER A 2 15.03 6.49 -8.71
C SER A 2 16.50 6.60 -9.09
N GLN A 3 17.33 7.13 -8.18
CA GLN A 3 18.78 7.13 -8.25
C GLN A 3 19.34 6.13 -7.25
N ILE A 4 19.87 5.02 -7.75
CA ILE A 4 20.51 3.99 -6.94
C ILE A 4 21.98 4.38 -6.77
N GLU A 5 22.40 4.75 -5.57
CA GLU A 5 23.81 4.93 -5.25
C GLU A 5 24.41 3.60 -4.76
N VAL A 6 25.30 3.03 -5.58
CA VAL A 6 26.15 1.93 -5.16
C VAL A 6 27.29 2.53 -4.35
N ASN A 7 27.37 2.21 -3.06
CA ASN A 7 28.41 2.71 -2.17
C ASN A 7 29.81 2.50 -2.80
N THR A 8 30.64 3.55 -2.82
CA THR A 8 31.94 3.59 -3.49
C THR A 8 32.95 2.57 -2.95
N GLU A 9 32.85 2.14 -1.69
CA GLU A 9 33.69 1.03 -1.16
C GLU A 9 33.33 -0.34 -1.75
N LEU A 10 32.08 -0.52 -2.20
CA LEU A 10 31.59 -1.74 -2.86
C LEU A 10 32.26 -1.95 -4.23
N ASN A 11 32.80 -0.87 -4.81
CA ASN A 11 33.40 -0.89 -6.14
C ASN A 11 34.75 -1.63 -6.18
N LEU A 12 35.38 -1.89 -5.04
CA LEU A 12 36.74 -2.46 -4.98
C LEU A 12 36.79 -3.98 -4.75
N LYS A 13 35.72 -4.65 -4.30
CA LYS A 13 35.77 -6.08 -3.89
C LYS A 13 34.82 -7.03 -4.62
N LEU A 14 33.89 -6.55 -5.43
CA LEU A 14 33.01 -7.42 -6.22
C LEU A 14 33.62 -7.74 -7.59
N SER A 15 33.52 -9.00 -8.02
CA SER A 15 33.87 -9.38 -9.38
C SER A 15 33.00 -8.62 -10.38
N LYS A 16 33.55 -8.31 -11.56
CA LYS A 16 32.83 -7.63 -12.63
C LYS A 16 31.50 -8.32 -12.96
N ALA A 17 31.49 -9.66 -12.94
CA ALA A 17 30.29 -10.47 -13.18
C ALA A 17 29.19 -10.28 -12.11
N ALA A 18 29.56 -10.22 -10.82
CA ALA A 18 28.59 -9.98 -9.75
C ALA A 18 27.96 -8.59 -9.86
N LYS A 19 28.75 -7.57 -10.24
CA LYS A 19 28.25 -6.21 -10.46
C LYS A 19 27.25 -6.15 -11.62
N GLU A 20 27.55 -6.82 -12.73
CA GLU A 20 26.63 -6.87 -13.89
C GLU A 20 25.33 -7.61 -13.55
N VAL A 21 25.39 -8.69 -12.76
CA VAL A 21 24.17 -9.39 -12.31
C VAL A 21 23.32 -8.50 -11.42
N ILE A 22 23.91 -7.85 -10.41
CA ILE A 22 23.20 -6.93 -9.51
C ILE A 22 22.59 -5.79 -10.32
N LYS A 23 23.37 -5.17 -11.22
CA LYS A 23 22.92 -4.11 -12.12
C LYS A 23 21.76 -4.57 -12.99
N SER A 24 21.83 -5.76 -13.60
CA SER A 24 20.75 -6.29 -14.44
C SER A 24 19.45 -6.56 -13.69
N ILE A 25 19.53 -6.94 -12.41
CA ILE A 25 18.37 -7.18 -11.55
C ILE A 25 17.73 -5.83 -11.16
N LEU A 26 18.55 -4.84 -10.82
CA LEU A 26 18.10 -3.48 -10.51
C LEU A 26 17.55 -2.74 -11.76
N GLU A 27 18.12 -2.97 -12.93
CA GLU A 27 17.62 -2.43 -14.21
C GLU A 27 16.36 -3.17 -14.70
N GLY A 28 16.24 -4.46 -14.37
CA GLY A 28 15.02 -5.24 -14.58
C GLY A 28 13.81 -4.64 -13.86
N GLU A 29 13.98 -4.12 -12.64
CA GLU A 29 12.92 -3.38 -11.93
C GLU A 29 12.47 -2.12 -12.69
N LYS A 30 13.42 -1.37 -13.26
CA LYS A 30 13.11 -0.18 -14.07
C LYS A 30 12.37 -0.52 -15.37
N LYS A 31 12.68 -1.66 -15.99
CA LYS A 31 12.13 -2.07 -17.30
C LYS A 31 10.77 -2.75 -17.19
N TYR A 32 10.52 -3.52 -16.13
CA TYR A 32 9.29 -4.33 -15.99
C TYR A 32 8.29 -3.77 -14.97
N GLY A 33 8.64 -2.74 -14.19
CA GLY A 33 7.69 -2.05 -13.30
C GLY A 33 7.14 -2.92 -12.17
N GLU A 34 7.71 -4.11 -11.96
CA GLU A 34 7.38 -4.97 -10.83
C GLU A 34 8.04 -4.39 -9.58
N LEU A 35 7.24 -4.13 -8.53
CA LEU A 35 7.73 -3.73 -7.22
C LEU A 35 8.28 -4.97 -6.49
N TRP A 36 9.45 -5.45 -6.92
CA TRP A 36 10.09 -6.58 -6.26
C TRP A 36 10.40 -6.21 -4.80
N PHE A 37 10.88 -5.01 -4.51
CA PHE A 37 11.19 -4.66 -3.11
C PHE A 37 10.02 -4.14 -2.25
N GLY A 38 8.86 -3.82 -2.85
CA GLY A 38 7.73 -3.18 -2.15
C GLY A 38 6.82 -4.13 -1.35
N SER A 39 6.83 -5.42 -1.64
CA SER A 39 6.02 -6.43 -0.93
C SER A 39 6.91 -7.59 -0.45
N GLU A 40 6.50 -8.29 0.62
CA GLU A 40 7.26 -9.45 1.11
C GLU A 40 7.40 -10.56 0.05
N SER A 41 6.35 -10.80 -0.73
CA SER A 41 6.37 -11.74 -1.86
C SER A 41 7.35 -11.31 -2.95
N GLY A 42 7.35 -10.03 -3.33
CA GLY A 42 8.32 -9.49 -4.29
C GLY A 42 9.76 -9.63 -3.78
N ARG A 43 9.98 -9.36 -2.48
CA ARG A 43 11.31 -9.42 -1.87
C ARG A 43 11.87 -10.83 -1.87
N ASN A 44 11.01 -11.82 -1.63
CA ASN A 44 11.40 -13.24 -1.69
C ASN A 44 11.69 -13.67 -3.12
N LYS A 45 10.91 -13.20 -4.11
CA LYS A 45 11.25 -13.42 -5.52
C LYS A 45 12.61 -12.81 -5.85
N ALA A 46 12.90 -11.59 -5.39
CA ALA A 46 14.14 -10.88 -5.71
C ALA A 46 15.34 -11.62 -5.15
N TYR A 47 15.19 -12.10 -3.92
CA TYR A 47 16.15 -12.94 -3.24
C TYR A 47 16.44 -14.23 -4.01
N GLU A 48 15.41 -14.96 -4.44
CA GLU A 48 15.59 -16.21 -5.21
C GLU A 48 16.19 -15.96 -6.61
N GLU A 49 15.79 -14.87 -7.28
CA GLU A 49 16.34 -14.50 -8.59
C GLU A 49 17.81 -14.07 -8.50
N LEU A 50 18.18 -13.32 -7.46
CA LEU A 50 19.57 -13.01 -7.11
C LEU A 50 20.36 -14.31 -6.89
N LYS A 51 19.85 -15.20 -6.04
CA LYS A 51 20.49 -16.48 -5.73
C LYS A 51 20.71 -17.34 -6.98
N ARG A 52 19.76 -17.33 -7.92
CA ARG A 52 19.84 -18.07 -9.19
C ARG A 52 20.86 -17.47 -10.16
N LYS A 53 20.97 -16.15 -10.21
CA LYS A 53 21.82 -15.43 -11.16
C LYS A 53 23.23 -15.15 -10.64
N LEU A 54 23.48 -15.34 -9.35
CA LEU A 54 24.81 -15.12 -8.79
C LEU A 54 25.84 -16.06 -9.44
N PRO A 55 27.03 -15.54 -9.80
CA PRO A 55 28.13 -16.37 -10.26
C PRO A 55 28.48 -17.47 -9.25
N GLU A 56 29.00 -18.59 -9.77
CA GLU A 56 29.45 -19.70 -8.94
C GLU A 56 30.45 -19.24 -7.87
N GLY A 57 30.27 -19.72 -6.64
CA GLY A 57 31.07 -19.32 -5.47
C GLY A 57 30.55 -18.11 -4.69
N LEU A 58 29.49 -17.44 -5.13
CA LEU A 58 28.82 -16.38 -4.35
C LEU A 58 27.47 -16.85 -3.81
N TYR A 59 27.16 -16.44 -2.57
CA TYR A 59 25.94 -16.82 -1.87
C TYR A 59 25.29 -15.60 -1.22
N VAL A 60 23.97 -15.48 -1.35
CA VAL A 60 23.21 -14.59 -0.45
C VAL A 60 23.16 -15.24 0.93
N ILE A 61 23.65 -14.53 1.94
CA ILE A 61 23.79 -15.06 3.31
C ILE A 61 22.83 -14.43 4.30
N LYS A 62 22.32 -13.22 4.03
CA LYS A 62 21.35 -12.56 4.90
C LYS A 62 20.51 -11.56 4.13
N GLN A 63 19.27 -11.44 4.57
CA GLN A 63 18.31 -10.46 4.11
C GLN A 63 17.72 -9.81 5.36
N LYS A 64 17.86 -8.48 5.49
CA LYS A 64 17.27 -7.75 6.63
C LYS A 64 16.78 -6.37 6.23
N LYS A 65 15.80 -5.88 6.98
CA LYS A 65 15.45 -4.46 7.00
C LYS A 65 16.47 -3.71 7.85
N ALA A 66 16.82 -2.50 7.45
CA ALA A 66 17.64 -1.58 8.21
C ALA A 66 17.04 -0.18 8.12
N TRP A 67 17.12 0.60 9.18
CA TRP A 67 16.67 1.99 9.18
C TRP A 67 17.88 2.91 9.14
N ASP A 68 17.86 3.95 8.29
CA ASP A 68 18.87 5.02 8.29
C ASP A 68 18.25 6.28 8.89
N GLU A 69 18.72 6.66 10.08
CA GLU A 69 18.21 7.82 10.81
C GLU A 69 18.55 9.14 10.12
N LYS A 70 19.71 9.22 9.46
CA LYS A 70 20.17 10.44 8.79
C LYS A 70 19.32 10.76 7.56
N GLU A 71 18.86 9.71 6.88
CA GLU A 71 18.05 9.84 5.66
C GLU A 71 16.54 9.61 5.92
N ASN A 72 16.17 9.26 7.15
CA ASN A 72 14.79 8.99 7.61
C ASN A 72 14.06 7.95 6.73
N ARG A 73 14.76 6.87 6.37
CA ARG A 73 14.31 5.89 5.36
C ARG A 73 14.64 4.45 5.77
N GLU A 74 13.77 3.52 5.39
CA GLU A 74 14.01 2.09 5.53
C GLU A 74 14.77 1.58 4.29
N TYR A 75 15.72 0.69 4.54
CA TYR A 75 16.59 0.06 3.58
C TYR A 75 16.38 -1.44 3.62
N PHE A 76 16.48 -2.04 2.45
CA PHE A 76 16.67 -3.46 2.35
C PHE A 76 18.15 -3.79 2.18
N VAL A 77 18.66 -4.61 3.09
CA VAL A 77 20.05 -5.04 3.11
C VAL A 77 20.12 -6.48 2.68
N ILE A 78 20.70 -6.69 1.49
CA ILE A 78 21.08 -8.01 0.99
C ILE A 78 22.58 -8.17 1.17
N SER A 79 22.94 -9.25 1.83
CA SER A 79 24.31 -9.61 2.21
C SER A 79 24.79 -10.76 1.36
N ILE A 80 25.90 -10.59 0.62
CA ILE A 80 26.47 -11.60 -0.29
C ILE A 80 27.87 -11.99 0.18
N SER A 81 28.21 -13.28 0.17
CA SER A 81 29.53 -13.79 0.57
C SER A 81 30.11 -14.75 -0.47
N ALA A 82 31.44 -14.70 -0.64
CA ALA A 82 32.22 -15.63 -1.46
C ALA A 82 32.60 -16.94 -0.73
N ARG A 83 32.27 -17.05 0.57
CA ARG A 83 32.48 -18.26 1.38
C ARG A 83 31.20 -18.58 2.15
N ARG A 84 30.88 -19.87 2.29
CA ARG A 84 29.79 -20.33 3.19
C ARG A 84 30.07 -20.07 4.68
N SER A 85 31.22 -19.48 5.04
CA SER A 85 31.58 -19.20 6.43
C SER A 85 31.10 -17.82 6.91
N THR A 86 30.67 -17.78 8.17
CA THR A 86 29.92 -16.71 8.85
C THR A 86 30.75 -15.50 9.29
N LYS A 87 32.00 -15.34 8.84
CA LYS A 87 32.97 -14.43 9.49
C LYS A 87 33.76 -13.47 8.59
N SER A 88 33.38 -13.27 7.33
CA SER A 88 34.01 -12.24 6.49
C SER A 88 33.09 -11.04 6.26
N GLU A 89 33.64 -9.83 6.40
CA GLU A 89 32.97 -8.55 6.18
C GLU A 89 32.17 -8.55 4.89
N VAL A 90 30.89 -8.27 5.05
CA VAL A 90 29.86 -8.55 4.05
C VAL A 90 29.55 -7.27 3.27
N PRO A 91 29.62 -7.26 1.94
CA PRO A 91 29.09 -6.16 1.15
C PRO A 91 27.57 -6.07 1.35
N VAL A 92 27.12 -4.91 1.85
CA VAL A 92 25.71 -4.56 2.02
C VAL A 92 25.23 -3.89 0.74
N ILE A 93 24.35 -4.57 0.00
CA ILE A 93 23.61 -3.94 -1.10
C ILE A 93 22.42 -3.23 -0.45
N LYS A 94 22.47 -1.89 -0.43
CA LYS A 94 21.32 -1.04 -0.12
C LYS A 94 20.47 -0.93 -1.39
N THR A 95 19.29 -1.56 -1.42
CA THR A 95 18.32 -1.26 -2.48
C THR A 95 17.41 -0.12 -2.02
N GLN A 96 17.14 0.80 -2.96
CA GLN A 96 16.38 2.01 -2.71
C GLN A 96 14.90 1.66 -2.58
N GLU A 97 14.33 1.81 -1.39
CA GLU A 97 12.88 1.87 -1.26
C GLU A 97 12.39 3.16 -1.93
N VAL A 98 11.25 3.09 -2.63
CA VAL A 98 10.56 4.28 -3.15
C VAL A 98 10.43 5.23 -1.97
N SER A 99 11.01 6.42 -2.10
CA SER A 99 10.96 7.47 -1.08
C SER A 99 9.58 7.48 -0.45
N LYS A 100 9.49 7.47 0.90
CA LYS A 100 8.28 7.88 1.62
C LYS A 100 7.71 9.05 0.82
N PRO A 101 6.48 8.95 0.28
CA PRO A 101 5.97 10.06 -0.51
C PRO A 101 6.09 11.29 0.37
N GLU A 102 6.73 12.34 -0.14
CA GLU A 102 6.72 13.64 0.50
C GLU A 102 5.27 14.12 0.44
N TYR A 103 4.46 13.62 1.37
CA TYR A 103 3.15 14.16 1.63
C TYR A 103 3.40 15.52 2.22
N LYS A 104 2.93 16.57 1.54
CA LYS A 104 2.81 17.89 2.14
C LYS A 104 2.06 17.65 3.45
N GLU A 105 2.66 17.97 4.61
CA GLU A 105 2.05 17.68 5.91
C GLU A 105 0.85 18.62 6.14
N SER A 106 -0.22 18.37 5.41
CA SER A 106 -1.51 19.02 5.60
C SER A 106 -2.05 18.67 6.99
N GLU A 107 -2.94 19.52 7.52
CA GLU A 107 -3.55 19.25 8.81
C GLU A 107 -4.39 17.97 8.77
N GLU A 108 -5.01 17.67 7.62
CA GLU A 108 -5.70 16.42 7.35
C GLU A 108 -4.76 15.21 7.44
N TYR A 109 -3.57 15.29 6.84
CA TYR A 109 -2.57 14.24 6.95
C TYR A 109 -2.15 14.01 8.40
N LYS A 110 -1.84 15.09 9.14
CA LYS A 110 -1.41 14.97 10.55
C LYS A 110 -2.51 14.34 11.41
N LYS A 111 -3.77 14.76 11.24
CA LYS A 111 -4.92 14.18 11.96
C LYS A 111 -5.08 12.69 11.63
N LEU A 112 -5.10 12.32 10.36
CA LEU A 112 -5.25 10.92 9.95
C LEU A 112 -4.05 10.04 10.36
N ALA A 113 -2.83 10.57 10.30
CA ALA A 113 -1.63 9.85 10.69
C ALA A 113 -1.62 9.52 12.19
N ARG A 114 -2.23 10.37 13.04
CA ARG A 114 -2.45 10.06 14.46
C ARG A 114 -3.33 8.85 14.68
N TYR A 115 -4.27 8.56 13.77
CA TYR A 115 -5.10 7.35 13.87
C TYR A 115 -4.46 6.15 13.16
N PHE A 116 -4.10 6.30 11.89
CA PHE A 116 -3.83 5.17 11.00
C PHE A 116 -2.35 4.98 10.62
N GLY A 117 -1.47 5.89 11.07
CA GLY A 117 -0.06 5.91 10.69
C GLY A 117 0.18 6.57 9.33
N SER A 118 1.43 6.92 9.06
CA SER A 118 1.83 7.74 7.89
C SER A 118 1.48 7.08 6.55
N THR A 119 1.62 5.77 6.43
CA THR A 119 1.39 5.05 5.17
C THR A 119 -0.06 5.13 4.73
N ILE A 120 -1.00 4.81 5.62
CA ILE A 120 -2.43 4.83 5.33
C ILE A 120 -2.93 6.26 5.18
N ALA A 121 -2.54 7.16 6.10
CA ALA A 121 -2.93 8.56 6.04
C ALA A 121 -2.46 9.24 4.75
N GLY A 122 -1.22 8.97 4.35
CA GLY A 122 -0.68 9.49 3.11
C GLY A 122 -1.44 9.01 1.88
N ALA A 123 -1.74 7.71 1.79
CA ALA A 123 -2.53 7.17 0.69
C ALA A 123 -3.94 7.80 0.63
N ILE A 124 -4.60 7.97 1.78
CA ILE A 124 -5.91 8.62 1.86
C ILE A 124 -5.80 10.06 1.33
N VAL A 125 -4.87 10.87 1.83
CA VAL A 125 -4.74 12.28 1.43
C VAL A 125 -4.41 12.41 -0.05
N LYS A 126 -3.42 11.66 -0.55
CA LYS A 126 -3.02 11.68 -1.97
C LYS A 126 -4.17 11.38 -2.92
N TYR A 127 -4.94 10.32 -2.67
CA TYR A 127 -6.03 9.96 -3.58
C TYR A 127 -7.29 10.80 -3.36
N SER A 128 -7.46 11.36 -2.17
CA SER A 128 -8.51 12.35 -1.92
C SER A 128 -8.25 13.65 -2.68
N GLU A 129 -7.02 14.16 -2.66
CA GLU A 129 -6.60 15.29 -3.49
C GLU A 129 -6.76 14.99 -4.99
N GLN A 130 -6.26 13.83 -5.44
CA GLN A 130 -6.32 13.42 -6.84
C GLN A 130 -7.75 13.35 -7.39
N TYR A 131 -8.73 12.97 -6.56
CA TYR A 131 -10.11 12.76 -6.99
C TYR A 131 -11.12 13.77 -6.41
N HIS A 132 -10.62 14.83 -5.78
CA HIS A 132 -11.40 15.91 -5.17
C HIS A 132 -12.44 15.42 -4.15
N ILE A 133 -11.99 14.58 -3.22
CA ILE A 133 -12.80 14.03 -2.13
C ILE A 133 -12.28 14.62 -0.82
N ASP A 134 -13.17 14.83 0.14
CA ASP A 134 -12.76 15.09 1.51
C ASP A 134 -12.05 13.84 2.08
N PRO A 135 -10.77 13.93 2.50
CA PRO A 135 -10.02 12.79 3.02
C PRO A 135 -10.68 12.14 4.25
N PHE A 136 -11.45 12.88 5.04
CA PHE A 136 -12.19 12.33 6.16
C PHE A 136 -13.39 11.48 5.72
N VAL A 137 -14.03 11.78 4.58
CA VAL A 137 -15.08 10.92 4.01
C VAL A 137 -14.49 9.57 3.62
N LEU A 138 -13.36 9.57 2.90
CA LEU A 138 -12.70 8.34 2.48
C LEU A 138 -12.21 7.51 3.69
N ALA A 139 -11.63 8.16 4.70
CA ALA A 139 -11.22 7.51 5.94
C ALA A 139 -12.42 6.92 6.72
N SER A 140 -13.56 7.60 6.70
CA SER A 140 -14.78 7.15 7.39
C SER A 140 -15.40 5.92 6.75
N ILE A 141 -15.37 5.82 5.42
CA ILE A 141 -15.74 4.61 4.69
C ILE A 141 -14.80 3.46 5.06
N MET A 142 -13.48 3.68 5.06
CA MET A 142 -12.50 2.67 5.50
C MET A 142 -12.80 2.16 6.92
N VAL A 143 -13.15 3.06 7.84
CA VAL A 143 -13.54 2.69 9.21
C VAL A 143 -14.83 1.89 9.21
N ALA A 144 -15.87 2.33 8.51
CA ALA A 144 -17.18 1.66 8.47
C ALA A 144 -17.07 0.23 7.92
N GLU A 145 -16.18 0.00 6.96
CA GLU A 145 -15.90 -1.33 6.41
C GLU A 145 -15.26 -2.30 7.42
N ASN A 146 -14.55 -1.76 8.42
CA ASN A 146 -13.75 -2.53 9.36
C ASN A 146 -14.23 -2.42 10.82
N SER A 147 -15.42 -1.85 11.04
CA SER A 147 -16.00 -1.62 12.37
C SER A 147 -17.47 -2.05 12.45
N ALA A 148 -17.94 -2.29 13.67
CA ALA A 148 -19.35 -2.58 13.92
C ALA A 148 -20.16 -1.30 14.08
N LYS A 149 -19.60 -0.24 14.67
CA LYS A 149 -20.33 1.00 15.02
C LYS A 149 -19.66 2.28 14.54
N GLY A 150 -18.38 2.23 14.16
CA GLY A 150 -17.59 3.43 13.85
C GLY A 150 -17.28 4.25 15.09
N SER A 151 -17.19 3.61 16.27
CA SER A 151 -16.91 4.31 17.53
C SER A 151 -15.43 4.70 17.65
N LYS A 152 -15.12 5.59 18.59
CA LYS A 152 -13.74 6.07 18.82
C LYS A 152 -12.80 4.90 19.18
N GLU A 153 -13.28 4.00 20.03
CA GLU A 153 -12.53 2.82 20.47
C GLU A 153 -12.23 1.89 19.28
N GLU A 154 -13.20 1.68 18.39
CA GLU A 154 -13.01 0.87 17.18
C GLU A 154 -12.01 1.53 16.22
N ILE A 155 -12.10 2.85 16.03
CA ILE A 155 -11.15 3.61 15.22
C ILE A 155 -9.74 3.47 15.78
N GLU A 156 -9.57 3.57 17.10
CA GLU A 156 -8.26 3.38 17.77
C GLU A 156 -7.74 1.95 17.63
N ILE A 157 -8.61 0.93 17.66
CA ILE A 157 -8.23 -0.47 17.42
C ILE A 157 -7.76 -0.66 15.97
N ILE A 158 -8.54 -0.19 14.99
CA ILE A 158 -8.19 -0.23 13.56
C ILE A 158 -6.86 0.50 13.34
N GLY A 159 -6.74 1.70 13.91
CA GLY A 159 -5.54 2.52 13.85
C GLY A 159 -4.30 1.84 14.39
N ARG A 160 -4.37 1.24 15.59
CA ARG A 160 -3.26 0.46 16.16
C ARG A 160 -2.83 -0.70 15.26
N ARG A 161 -3.79 -1.41 14.66
CA ARG A 161 -3.51 -2.52 13.73
C ARG A 161 -2.77 -2.01 12.49
N LEU A 162 -3.27 -0.95 11.86
CA LEU A 162 -2.70 -0.36 10.64
C LEU A 162 -1.33 0.29 10.87
N LYS A 163 -1.13 0.96 12.02
CA LYS A 163 0.20 1.47 12.41
C LYS A 163 1.23 0.37 12.59
N LYS A 164 0.83 -0.75 13.20
CA LYS A 164 1.72 -1.91 13.41
C LYS A 164 1.99 -2.64 12.09
N ASN A 165 0.97 -2.77 11.25
CA ASN A 165 1.05 -3.42 9.95
C ASN A 165 0.03 -2.80 8.98
N PRO A 166 0.45 -1.98 8.01
CA PRO A 166 -0.45 -1.41 7.01
C PRO A 166 -1.21 -2.45 6.18
N ASN A 167 -0.67 -3.67 6.09
CA ASN A 167 -1.25 -4.80 5.36
C ASN A 167 -2.21 -5.65 6.21
N TYR A 168 -2.57 -5.22 7.43
CA TYR A 168 -3.35 -6.03 8.38
C TYR A 168 -4.67 -6.56 7.81
N TYR A 169 -5.33 -5.77 6.96
CA TYR A 169 -6.63 -6.10 6.36
C TYR A 169 -6.55 -6.70 4.96
N ASN A 170 -5.34 -7.03 4.47
CA ASN A 170 -5.18 -7.70 3.19
C ASN A 170 -5.94 -9.03 3.21
N GLU A 171 -6.61 -9.34 2.10
CA GLU A 171 -7.42 -10.55 1.92
C GLU A 171 -8.57 -10.75 2.95
N ARG A 172 -8.80 -9.80 3.88
CA ARG A 172 -9.97 -9.84 4.78
C ARG A 172 -11.21 -9.93 3.91
N THR A 173 -11.96 -11.00 4.09
CA THR A 173 -13.14 -11.31 3.29
C THR A 173 -14.39 -11.20 4.16
N ALA A 174 -15.44 -10.57 3.63
CA ALA A 174 -16.79 -10.62 4.20
C ALA A 174 -17.79 -11.06 3.12
N GLY A 175 -18.74 -11.92 3.50
CA GLY A 175 -19.65 -12.58 2.56
C GLY A 175 -19.00 -13.80 1.86
N GLU A 176 -19.68 -14.31 0.84
CA GLU A 176 -19.31 -15.55 0.13
C GLU A 176 -19.39 -15.38 -1.39
N GLY A 177 -18.60 -16.18 -2.12
CA GLY A 177 -18.59 -16.23 -3.59
C GLY A 177 -18.15 -14.92 -4.25
N GLU A 178 -18.71 -14.63 -5.44
CA GLU A 178 -18.40 -13.44 -6.25
C GLU A 178 -18.87 -12.12 -5.60
N LYS A 179 -19.77 -12.20 -4.62
CA LYS A 179 -20.26 -11.04 -3.86
C LYS A 179 -19.41 -10.71 -2.65
N ALA A 180 -18.37 -11.52 -2.37
CA ALA A 180 -17.51 -11.30 -1.23
C ALA A 180 -16.69 -10.01 -1.39
N SER A 181 -16.78 -9.14 -0.40
CA SER A 181 -15.97 -7.92 -0.31
C SER A 181 -14.60 -8.24 0.29
N ARG A 182 -13.54 -7.65 -0.25
CA ARG A 182 -12.16 -8.00 0.14
C ARG A 182 -11.26 -6.80 0.38
N GLY A 183 -10.26 -7.01 1.24
CA GLY A 183 -9.19 -6.05 1.52
C GLY A 183 -9.60 -4.91 2.44
N LEU A 184 -8.75 -3.89 2.54
CA LEU A 184 -8.93 -2.76 3.46
C LEU A 184 -10.24 -1.99 3.20
N MET A 185 -10.54 -1.71 1.94
CA MET A 185 -11.74 -0.95 1.54
C MET A 185 -12.94 -1.82 1.18
N GLN A 186 -12.86 -3.14 1.45
CA GLN A 186 -13.95 -4.11 1.19
C GLN A 186 -14.55 -3.97 -0.23
N ILE A 187 -13.67 -3.94 -1.23
CA ILE A 187 -14.06 -3.85 -2.64
C ILE A 187 -14.48 -5.25 -3.10
N THR A 188 -15.61 -5.38 -3.79
CA THR A 188 -16.03 -6.62 -4.46
C THR A 188 -15.44 -6.71 -5.85
N GLU A 189 -15.37 -7.91 -6.43
CA GLU A 189 -14.82 -8.10 -7.78
C GLU A 189 -15.60 -7.32 -8.87
N PRO A 190 -16.96 -7.31 -8.88
CA PRO A 190 -17.71 -6.47 -9.83
C PRO A 190 -17.46 -4.96 -9.66
N THR A 191 -17.30 -4.49 -8.43
CA THR A 191 -16.96 -3.09 -8.14
C THR A 191 -15.55 -2.77 -8.63
N TYR A 192 -14.59 -3.67 -8.42
CA TYR A 192 -13.24 -3.53 -8.95
C TYR A 192 -13.22 -3.40 -10.49
N GLU A 193 -13.97 -4.24 -11.21
CA GLU A 193 -14.04 -4.17 -12.68
C GLU A 193 -14.62 -2.81 -13.14
N THR A 194 -15.64 -2.32 -12.45
CA THR A 194 -16.20 -0.98 -12.70
C THR A 194 -15.13 0.11 -12.52
N ILE A 195 -14.40 0.08 -11.40
CA ILE A 195 -13.36 1.07 -11.09
C ILE A 195 -12.21 0.97 -12.10
N LYS A 196 -11.81 -0.25 -12.48
CA LYS A 196 -10.75 -0.51 -13.44
C LYS A 196 -11.06 0.13 -14.80
N MET A 197 -12.30 -0.02 -15.27
CA MET A 197 -12.78 0.69 -16.47
C MET A 197 -12.74 2.20 -16.30
N LEU A 198 -13.21 2.73 -15.17
CA LEU A 198 -13.21 4.19 -14.87
C LEU A 198 -11.79 4.78 -14.77
N LEU A 199 -10.79 3.97 -14.44
CA LEU A 199 -9.37 4.34 -14.41
C LEU A 199 -8.67 4.19 -15.77
N GLY A 200 -9.26 3.44 -16.70
CA GLY A 200 -8.56 2.98 -17.90
C GLY A 200 -7.38 2.04 -17.58
N ASP A 201 -7.41 1.36 -16.43
CA ASP A 201 -6.32 0.50 -15.98
C ASP A 201 -6.40 -0.88 -16.66
N LYS A 202 -5.32 -1.28 -17.33
CA LYS A 202 -5.22 -2.56 -18.05
C LYS A 202 -4.31 -3.57 -17.37
N LYS A 203 -3.55 -3.17 -16.34
CA LYS A 203 -2.44 -3.95 -15.80
C LYS A 203 -2.72 -4.50 -14.41
N THR A 204 -3.38 -3.72 -13.58
CA THR A 204 -3.64 -4.12 -12.19
C THR A 204 -4.72 -5.21 -12.15
N SER A 205 -4.46 -6.29 -11.41
CA SER A 205 -5.40 -7.38 -11.16
C SER A 205 -6.22 -7.13 -9.88
N TYR A 206 -7.33 -7.83 -9.71
CA TYR A 206 -8.14 -7.73 -8.49
C TYR A 206 -7.33 -8.12 -7.25
N LYS A 207 -6.49 -9.16 -7.38
CA LYS A 207 -5.59 -9.63 -6.32
C LYS A 207 -4.61 -8.54 -5.87
N ASP A 208 -4.08 -7.75 -6.81
CA ASP A 208 -3.17 -6.65 -6.47
C ASP A 208 -3.88 -5.59 -5.62
N VAL A 209 -5.14 -5.29 -5.94
CA VAL A 209 -5.94 -4.29 -5.21
C VAL A 209 -6.24 -4.73 -3.78
N ILE A 210 -6.62 -6.00 -3.58
CA ILE A 210 -7.00 -6.50 -2.24
C ILE A 210 -5.79 -6.82 -1.35
N ASN A 211 -4.59 -6.95 -1.94
CA ASN A 211 -3.33 -7.25 -1.25
C ASN A 211 -2.41 -6.04 -1.10
N ASN A 212 -2.85 -4.86 -1.53
CA ASN A 212 -2.09 -3.64 -1.39
C ASN A 212 -3.02 -2.53 -0.84
N PRO A 213 -2.80 -2.07 0.41
CA PRO A 213 -3.65 -1.05 1.01
C PRO A 213 -3.66 0.27 0.24
N GLU A 214 -2.54 0.66 -0.39
CA GLU A 214 -2.50 1.87 -1.22
C GLU A 214 -3.38 1.71 -2.48
N LEU A 215 -3.31 0.57 -3.17
CA LEU A 215 -4.17 0.30 -4.32
C LEU A 215 -5.64 0.18 -3.91
N SER A 216 -5.93 -0.47 -2.79
CA SER A 216 -7.27 -0.55 -2.21
C SER A 216 -7.86 0.86 -1.99
N ILE A 217 -7.09 1.75 -1.37
CA ILE A 217 -7.49 3.15 -1.13
C ILE A 217 -7.64 3.91 -2.46
N LYS A 218 -6.71 3.77 -3.41
CA LYS A 218 -6.80 4.40 -4.74
C LYS A 218 -8.09 4.05 -5.46
N TYR A 219 -8.41 2.76 -5.49
CA TYR A 219 -9.59 2.25 -6.18
C TYR A 219 -10.86 2.71 -5.49
N ALA A 220 -10.93 2.62 -4.16
CA ALA A 220 -12.08 3.11 -3.40
C ALA A 220 -12.27 4.62 -3.57
N ALA A 221 -11.19 5.42 -3.54
CA ALA A 221 -11.26 6.85 -3.78
C ALA A 221 -11.82 7.16 -5.16
N LYS A 222 -11.33 6.48 -6.21
CA LYS A 222 -11.91 6.65 -7.56
C LYS A 222 -13.40 6.31 -7.58
N TYR A 223 -13.82 5.25 -6.89
CA TYR A 223 -15.23 4.87 -6.82
C TYR A 223 -16.06 5.93 -6.10
N VAL A 224 -15.62 6.42 -4.94
CA VAL A 224 -16.28 7.50 -4.20
C VAL A 224 -16.44 8.75 -5.06
N SER A 225 -15.39 9.15 -5.80
CA SER A 225 -15.47 10.28 -6.74
C SER A 225 -16.51 10.06 -7.84
N TYR A 226 -16.61 8.83 -8.35
CA TYR A 226 -17.66 8.46 -9.30
C TYR A 226 -19.05 8.57 -8.67
N LEU A 227 -19.25 8.00 -7.47
CA LEU A 227 -20.52 8.08 -6.74
C LEU A 227 -20.96 9.52 -6.46
N MET A 228 -20.01 10.40 -6.11
CA MET A 228 -20.26 11.83 -5.92
C MET A 228 -20.69 12.55 -7.21
N LYS A 229 -20.24 12.09 -8.38
CA LYS A 229 -20.59 12.69 -9.68
C LYS A 229 -21.95 12.26 -10.20
N ILE A 230 -22.34 11.01 -9.93
CA ILE A 230 -23.63 10.48 -10.37
C ILE A 230 -24.75 10.76 -9.36
N GLY A 231 -24.40 11.02 -8.10
CA GLY A 231 -25.34 11.53 -7.12
C GLY A 231 -25.65 13.00 -7.38
N GLU A 232 -26.92 13.37 -7.50
CA GLU A 232 -27.37 14.75 -7.67
C GLU A 232 -27.02 15.65 -6.45
N GLU A 233 -26.65 15.04 -5.32
CA GLU A 233 -26.26 15.73 -4.09
C GLU A 233 -25.17 14.91 -3.36
N SER A 234 -24.07 15.56 -2.99
CA SER A 234 -22.87 14.93 -2.44
C SER A 234 -22.86 14.83 -0.91
N SER A 235 -24.00 14.48 -0.30
CA SER A 235 -24.05 14.28 1.15
C SER A 235 -23.28 13.00 1.54
N ILE A 236 -22.68 12.99 2.72
CA ILE A 236 -21.95 11.82 3.22
C ILE A 236 -22.86 10.58 3.32
N GLU A 237 -24.14 10.78 3.64
CA GLU A 237 -25.15 9.72 3.70
C GLU A 237 -25.40 9.09 2.33
N LYS A 238 -25.55 9.91 1.29
CA LYS A 238 -25.78 9.41 -0.08
C LYS A 238 -24.56 8.67 -0.61
N ILE A 239 -23.36 9.18 -0.34
CA ILE A 239 -22.10 8.53 -0.69
C ILE A 239 -21.98 7.18 0.04
N ALA A 240 -22.22 7.16 1.36
CA ALA A 240 -22.15 5.93 2.15
C ALA A 240 -23.19 4.89 1.69
N ALA A 241 -24.43 5.33 1.42
CA ALA A 241 -25.48 4.46 0.92
C ALA A 241 -25.09 3.83 -0.43
N ALA A 242 -24.65 4.63 -1.38
CA ALA A 242 -24.26 4.17 -2.71
C ALA A 242 -22.99 3.31 -2.70
N TYR A 243 -22.06 3.57 -1.79
CA TYR A 243 -20.85 2.74 -1.64
C TYR A 243 -21.20 1.34 -1.16
N ASN A 244 -22.06 1.23 -0.14
CA ASN A 244 -22.44 -0.04 0.46
C ASN A 244 -23.48 -0.83 -0.37
N ALA A 245 -24.52 -0.17 -0.86
CA ALA A 245 -25.64 -0.83 -1.53
C ALA A 245 -25.53 -0.80 -3.07
N GLY A 246 -24.60 -0.01 -3.62
CA GLY A 246 -24.49 0.28 -5.05
C GLY A 246 -25.31 1.51 -5.47
N PRO A 247 -24.88 2.24 -6.52
CA PRO A 247 -25.44 3.55 -6.88
C PRO A 247 -26.88 3.54 -7.37
N ASN A 248 -27.35 2.41 -7.91
CA ASN A 248 -28.71 2.26 -8.43
C ASN A 248 -29.63 1.52 -7.45
N SER A 249 -29.15 1.25 -6.23
CA SER A 249 -29.93 0.51 -5.24
C SER A 249 -30.99 1.39 -4.61
N LYS A 250 -32.20 0.84 -4.46
CA LYS A 250 -33.28 1.46 -3.68
C LYS A 250 -33.14 1.19 -2.17
N TYR A 251 -32.24 0.28 -1.79
CA TYR A 251 -32.00 -0.04 -0.39
C TYR A 251 -31.13 1.02 0.28
N ILE A 252 -31.57 1.51 1.44
CA ILE A 252 -30.85 2.49 2.25
C ILE A 252 -30.22 1.75 3.44
N PRO A 253 -28.89 1.56 3.46
CA PRO A 253 -28.20 0.83 4.52
C PRO A 253 -28.00 1.71 5.76
N LYS A 254 -29.07 1.94 6.52
CA LYS A 254 -29.11 2.88 7.66
C LYS A 254 -27.97 2.66 8.66
N GLU A 255 -27.69 1.41 9.02
CA GLU A 255 -26.61 1.07 9.95
C GLU A 255 -25.24 1.46 9.40
N TYR A 256 -24.98 1.19 8.12
CA TYR A 256 -23.72 1.55 7.47
C TYR A 256 -23.54 3.06 7.39
N ILE A 257 -24.60 3.79 7.01
CA ILE A 257 -24.60 5.25 6.98
C ILE A 257 -24.21 5.81 8.35
N GLU A 258 -24.79 5.26 9.43
CA GLU A 258 -24.50 5.71 10.79
C GLU A 258 -23.05 5.46 11.20
N LYS A 259 -22.47 4.31 10.81
CA LYS A 259 -21.03 4.04 11.03
C LYS A 259 -20.15 5.10 10.37
N VAL A 260 -20.44 5.44 9.10
CA VAL A 260 -19.68 6.44 8.35
C VAL A 260 -19.80 7.82 9.01
N LYS A 261 -21.02 8.22 9.41
CA LYS A 261 -21.24 9.51 10.09
C LYS A 261 -20.50 9.60 11.43
N ASN A 262 -20.56 8.54 12.23
CA ASN A 262 -19.86 8.48 13.51
C ASN A 262 -18.35 8.60 13.32
N ALA A 263 -17.80 7.83 12.38
CA ALA A 263 -16.38 7.91 12.05
C ALA A 263 -15.98 9.30 11.56
N TYR A 264 -16.78 9.90 10.69
CA TYR A 264 -16.50 11.24 10.15
C TYR A 264 -16.49 12.31 11.24
N LYS A 265 -17.48 12.28 12.13
CA LYS A 265 -17.55 13.19 13.28
C LYS A 265 -16.33 13.07 14.19
N ILE A 266 -15.85 11.86 14.44
CA ILE A 266 -14.69 11.63 15.32
C ILE A 266 -13.39 12.06 14.64
N LEU A 267 -13.21 11.74 13.36
CA LEU A 267 -11.96 12.01 12.64
C LEU A 267 -11.76 13.50 12.31
N THR A 268 -12.84 14.28 12.27
CA THR A 268 -12.81 15.72 11.97
C THR A 268 -12.58 16.60 13.21
N GLN A 269 -12.83 16.09 14.42
CA GLN A 269 -12.50 16.74 15.69
C GLN A 269 -10.97 16.82 15.86
#